data_AF-A0A816FBA7-F1
#
_entry.id   AF-A0A816FBA7-F1
#
_cell.length_a   1.000
_cell.length_b   1.000
_cell.length_c   1.000
_cell.angle_alpha   90.00
_cell.angle_beta   90.00
_cell.angle_gamma   90.00
#
_symmetry.space_group_name_H-M   'P 1'
#
loop_
_entity.id
_entity.type
_entity.pdbx_description
1 polymer ?
#
loop_
_entity_poly.entity_id
_entity_poly.type
_entity_poly.pdbx_seq_one_letter_code
_entity_poly.pdbx_strand_id
1 'polypeptide(L)'
;MRKHPDSFKLSEPLRSKLIHERAKVDNDQEEIVIYSGPVRELCRLAPHNVNPMAVGAIAAEHLGFDQVQGRLIADPSLIDRHVVEIELCGPETVIGDKKKTTFHIKSVRTNPAEIGYITGTATLLSFVSSIKHAKGHTAGIHVV
;
A
#
# COMPACT_ATOMS: atom_id res chain seq x y z
N MET A 1 3.22 1.24 -1.43
CA MET A 1 2.38 1.35 -2.65
C MET A 1 2.97 2.41 -3.56
N ARG A 2 3.14 2.08 -4.83
CA ARG A 2 3.64 2.96 -5.88
C ARG A 2 2.53 3.19 -6.92
N LYS A 3 2.41 4.42 -7.40
CA LYS A 3 1.53 4.81 -8.51
C LYS A 3 2.17 5.94 -9.31
N HIS A 4 1.67 6.19 -10.51
CA HIS A 4 1.93 7.43 -11.22
C HIS A 4 1.60 8.64 -10.32
N PRO A 5 2.40 9.74 -10.35
CA PRO A 5 2.12 10.93 -9.55
C PRO A 5 0.69 11.47 -9.71
N ASP A 6 0.16 11.44 -10.94
CA ASP A 6 -1.19 11.94 -11.25
C ASP A 6 -2.32 11.02 -10.77
N SER A 7 -2.02 9.80 -10.32
CA SER A 7 -2.99 8.84 -9.76
C SER A 7 -3.21 9.00 -8.23
N PHE A 8 -2.58 10.00 -7.62
CA PHE A 8 -2.70 10.27 -6.19
C PHE A 8 -3.80 11.30 -5.88
N LYS A 9 -4.71 10.96 -4.96
CA LYS A 9 -5.69 11.89 -4.40
C LYS A 9 -5.39 12.10 -2.91
N LEU A 10 -4.57 13.11 -2.65
CA LEU A 10 -3.98 13.38 -1.35
C LEU A 10 -4.62 14.59 -0.67
N SER A 11 -4.75 14.52 0.64
CA SER A 11 -5.01 15.66 1.51
C SER A 11 -3.70 16.40 1.83
N GLU A 12 -3.80 17.61 2.36
CA GLU A 12 -2.64 18.29 2.95
C GLU A 12 -2.15 17.54 4.20
N PRO A 13 -0.82 17.53 4.47
CA PRO A 13 0.24 18.23 3.74
C PRO A 13 0.84 17.43 2.56
N LEU A 14 0.36 16.21 2.30
CA LEU A 14 0.97 15.31 1.31
C LEU A 14 0.81 15.80 -0.12
N ARG A 15 -0.31 16.47 -0.42
CA ARG A 15 -0.54 17.08 -1.73
C ARG A 15 0.50 18.15 -2.04
N SER A 16 0.70 19.12 -1.15
CA SER A 16 1.74 20.15 -1.34
C SER A 16 3.12 19.54 -1.43
N LYS A 17 3.44 18.53 -0.60
CA LYS A 17 4.71 17.82 -0.68
C LYS A 17 4.94 17.22 -2.07
N LEU A 18 3.97 16.50 -2.63
CA LEU A 18 4.11 15.90 -3.96
C LEU A 18 4.36 16.97 -5.05
N ILE A 19 3.63 18.08 -5.01
CA ILE A 19 3.80 19.17 -5.98
C ILE A 19 5.21 19.77 -5.88
N HIS A 20 5.67 20.08 -4.66
CA HIS A 20 6.99 20.68 -4.44
C HIS A 20 8.13 19.74 -4.82
N GLU A 21 8.03 18.46 -4.48
CA GLU A 21 9.08 17.49 -4.82
C GLU A 21 9.12 17.27 -6.34
N ARG A 22 7.98 17.16 -7.02
CA ARG A 22 7.96 17.06 -8.50
C ARG A 22 8.61 18.25 -9.19
N ALA A 23 8.43 19.45 -8.66
CA ALA A 23 9.04 20.66 -9.24
C ALA A 23 10.57 20.71 -9.10
N LYS A 24 11.17 19.87 -8.24
CA LYS A 24 12.63 19.80 -8.04
C LYS A 24 13.30 18.75 -8.93
N VAL A 25 12.53 17.84 -9.54
CA VAL A 25 13.09 16.76 -10.33
C VAL A 25 13.21 17.21 -11.78
N ASP A 26 14.44 17.23 -12.30
CA ASP A 26 14.73 17.63 -13.68
C ASP A 26 14.33 16.57 -14.72
N ASN A 27 14.04 15.33 -14.28
CA ASN A 27 13.56 14.25 -15.14
C ASN A 27 12.26 13.64 -14.61
N ASP A 28 11.32 13.33 -15.50
CA ASP A 28 10.09 12.61 -15.16
C ASP A 28 10.35 11.11 -14.91
N GLN A 29 11.44 10.72 -14.25
CA GLN A 29 11.75 9.31 -13.94
C GLN A 29 12.10 9.04 -12.47
N GLU A 30 12.35 10.06 -11.66
CA GLU A 30 12.70 9.85 -10.26
C GLU A 30 11.48 9.50 -9.39
N GLU A 31 11.64 8.51 -8.53
CA GLU A 31 10.63 8.12 -7.53
C GLU A 31 10.62 9.09 -6.35
N ILE A 32 9.44 9.58 -5.98
CA ILE A 32 9.24 10.51 -4.87
C ILE A 32 8.53 9.79 -3.72
N VAL A 33 9.19 9.67 -2.56
CA VAL A 33 8.55 9.16 -1.34
C VAL A 33 7.67 10.23 -0.71
N ILE A 34 6.37 10.14 -0.97
CA ILE A 34 5.35 11.07 -0.47
C ILE A 34 5.16 10.88 1.04
N TYR A 35 5.07 9.64 1.50
CA TYR A 35 4.84 9.31 2.91
C TYR A 35 5.58 8.04 3.31
N SER A 36 6.08 8.00 4.53
CA SER A 36 6.62 6.81 5.19
C SER A 36 6.34 6.91 6.69
N GLY A 37 5.51 6.03 7.24
CA GLY A 37 5.13 6.08 8.66
C GLY A 37 3.90 5.20 8.98
N PRO A 38 3.30 5.34 10.17
CA PRO A 38 2.16 4.53 10.60
C PRO A 38 0.93 4.66 9.70
N VAL A 39 0.26 3.53 9.42
CA VAL A 39 -0.97 3.51 8.60
C VAL A 39 -2.08 4.36 9.20
N ARG A 40 -2.16 4.52 10.54
CA ARG A 40 -3.17 5.36 11.21
C ARG A 40 -3.20 6.78 10.67
N GLU A 41 -2.06 7.44 10.61
CA GLU A 41 -1.97 8.81 10.11
C GLU A 41 -2.22 8.84 8.61
N LEU A 42 -1.64 7.90 7.89
CA LEU A 42 -1.78 7.79 6.45
C LEU A 42 -3.24 7.68 5.99
N CYS A 43 -4.10 6.97 6.73
CA CYS A 43 -5.53 6.89 6.45
C CYS A 43 -6.23 8.26 6.47
N ARG A 44 -5.76 9.21 7.29
CA ARG A 44 -6.28 10.58 7.30
C ARG A 44 -5.77 11.40 6.12
N LEU A 45 -4.51 11.21 5.74
CA LEU A 45 -3.82 12.02 4.74
C LEU A 45 -4.07 11.57 3.29
N ALA A 46 -4.38 10.29 3.06
CA ALA A 46 -4.59 9.72 1.74
C ALA A 46 -5.78 8.73 1.68
N PRO A 47 -6.98 9.11 2.16
CA PRO A 47 -8.09 8.19 2.39
C PRO A 47 -8.54 7.42 1.13
N HIS A 48 -8.31 7.95 -0.06
CA HIS A 48 -8.70 7.31 -1.33
C HIS A 48 -7.66 6.32 -1.86
N ASN A 49 -6.43 6.34 -1.35
CA ASN A 49 -5.32 5.58 -1.91
C ASN A 49 -4.93 4.37 -1.07
N VAL A 50 -5.35 4.30 0.20
CA VAL A 50 -4.69 3.44 1.20
C VAL A 50 -5.58 2.33 1.78
N ASN A 51 -6.73 2.05 1.15
CA ASN A 51 -7.59 0.93 1.54
C ASN A 51 -6.83 -0.40 1.65
N PRO A 52 -5.91 -0.78 0.73
CA PRO A 52 -5.13 -2.02 0.90
C PRO A 52 -4.25 -2.02 2.15
N MET A 53 -3.70 -0.86 2.54
CA MET A 53 -2.88 -0.75 3.74
C MET A 53 -3.72 -0.79 5.01
N ALA A 54 -4.90 -0.16 4.99
CA ALA A 54 -5.86 -0.24 6.09
C ALA A 54 -6.32 -1.69 6.32
N VAL A 55 -6.62 -2.43 5.24
CA VAL A 55 -6.94 -3.87 5.33
C VAL A 55 -5.75 -4.66 5.88
N GLY A 56 -4.53 -4.36 5.43
CA GLY A 56 -3.32 -4.98 5.99
C GLY A 56 -3.16 -4.72 7.49
N ALA A 57 -3.48 -3.51 7.95
CA ALA A 57 -3.46 -3.15 9.38
C ALA A 57 -4.56 -3.85 10.19
N ILE A 58 -5.74 -4.08 9.61
CA ILE A 58 -6.81 -4.86 10.23
C ILE A 58 -6.40 -6.34 10.34
N ALA A 59 -5.80 -6.89 9.29
CA ALA A 59 -5.37 -8.29 9.25
C ALA A 59 -4.17 -8.57 10.17
N ALA A 60 -3.29 -7.57 10.38
CA ALA A 60 -2.15 -7.68 11.28
C ALA A 60 -2.55 -7.35 12.73
N GLU A 61 -3.40 -8.18 13.33
CA GLU A 61 -4.04 -7.92 14.64
C GLU A 61 -3.07 -7.47 15.75
N HIS A 62 -1.87 -8.06 15.83
CA HIS A 62 -0.85 -7.72 16.84
C HIS A 62 -0.13 -6.38 16.58
N LEU A 63 -0.17 -5.88 15.35
CA LEU A 63 0.49 -4.64 14.95
C LEU A 63 -0.52 -3.49 14.90
N GLY A 64 -1.66 -3.72 14.26
CA GLY A 64 -2.70 -2.71 14.05
C GLY A 64 -2.21 -1.51 13.24
N PHE A 65 -3.01 -0.44 13.25
CA PHE A 65 -2.76 0.77 12.46
C PHE A 65 -1.53 1.58 12.92
N ASP A 66 -1.11 1.42 14.18
CA ASP A 66 -0.01 2.19 14.76
C ASP A 66 1.35 1.59 14.43
N GLN A 67 1.45 0.26 14.37
CA GLN A 67 2.73 -0.41 14.13
C GLN A 67 2.91 -0.83 12.67
N VAL A 68 1.83 -1.07 11.90
CA VAL A 68 1.96 -1.29 10.46
C VAL A 68 2.43 0.01 9.79
N GLN A 69 3.53 -0.10 9.04
CA GLN A 69 4.12 1.01 8.30
C GLN A 69 3.59 1.08 6.88
N GLY A 70 3.09 2.24 6.48
CA GLY A 70 2.69 2.56 5.12
C GLY A 70 3.76 3.41 4.43
N ARG A 71 4.02 3.11 3.15
CA ARG A 71 4.86 3.94 2.28
C ARG A 71 4.14 4.26 0.98
N LEU A 72 4.00 5.55 0.66
CA LEU A 72 3.48 6.02 -0.63
C LEU A 72 4.62 6.58 -1.46
N ILE A 73 4.71 6.11 -2.69
CA ILE A 73 5.75 6.49 -3.64
C ILE A 73 5.07 6.94 -4.94
N ALA A 74 5.37 8.16 -5.37
CA ALA A 74 5.06 8.66 -6.70
C ALA A 74 6.15 8.21 -7.65
N ASP A 75 5.76 7.46 -8.68
CA ASP A 75 6.67 6.83 -9.62
C ASP A 75 6.18 7.10 -11.05
N PRO A 76 6.78 8.09 -11.73
CA PRO A 76 6.40 8.46 -13.10
C PRO A 76 6.52 7.33 -14.12
N SER A 77 7.35 6.31 -13.84
CA SER A 77 7.54 5.18 -14.77
C SER A 77 6.32 4.25 -14.86
N LEU A 78 5.38 4.36 -13.91
CA LEU A 78 4.18 3.51 -13.83
C LEU A 78 3.05 4.07 -14.69
N ILE A 79 3.16 3.92 -16.00
CA ILE A 79 2.20 4.45 -16.97
C ILE A 79 0.94 3.59 -17.18
N ASP A 80 0.97 2.31 -16.79
CA ASP A 80 -0.07 1.32 -17.07
C ASP A 80 -0.44 0.44 -15.87
N ARG A 81 0.09 0.74 -14.68
CA ARG A 81 -0.08 -0.10 -13.49
C ARG A 81 0.06 0.66 -12.17
N HIS A 82 -0.40 0.02 -11.10
CA HIS A 82 -0.09 0.36 -9.72
C HIS A 82 0.64 -0.82 -9.09
N VAL A 83 1.57 -0.55 -8.17
CA VAL A 83 2.31 -1.59 -7.45
C VAL A 83 1.98 -1.51 -5.97
N VAL A 84 1.47 -2.62 -5.42
CA VAL A 84 1.30 -2.80 -3.98
C VAL A 84 2.32 -3.81 -3.53
N GLU A 85 3.17 -3.38 -2.60
CA GLU A 85 4.20 -4.21 -1.99
C GLU A 85 3.89 -4.35 -0.51
N ILE A 86 4.01 -5.57 -0.01
CA ILE A 86 3.86 -5.90 1.41
C ILE A 86 5.13 -6.64 1.83
N GLU A 87 5.75 -6.14 2.89
CA GLU A 87 6.86 -6.81 3.56
C GLU A 87 6.43 -7.18 4.97
N LEU A 88 6.73 -8.42 5.37
CA LEU A 88 6.45 -8.95 6.69
C LEU A 88 7.70 -9.58 7.26
N CYS A 89 8.07 -9.16 8.47
CA CYS A 89 9.18 -9.70 9.22
C CYS A 89 8.63 -10.41 10.46
N GLY A 90 9.11 -11.63 10.71
CA GLY A 90 8.86 -12.33 11.96
C GLY A 90 9.69 -11.76 13.12
N PRO A 91 9.48 -12.26 14.34
CA PRO A 91 10.37 -11.98 15.45
C PRO A 91 11.82 -12.40 15.16
N GLU A 92 12.80 -11.72 15.76
CA GLU A 92 14.18 -12.20 15.75
C GLU A 92 14.26 -13.54 16.48
N THR A 93 14.90 -14.52 15.83
CA THR A 93 15.19 -15.84 16.37
C THR A 93 16.70 -16.08 16.33
N VAL A 94 17.22 -16.80 17.31
CA VAL A 94 18.64 -17.15 17.36
C VAL A 94 18.79 -18.61 16.91
N ILE A 95 19.57 -18.84 15.85
CA ILE A 95 19.93 -20.19 15.40
C ILE A 95 21.39 -20.46 15.76
N GLY A 96 21.62 -21.57 16.47
CA GLY A 96 22.94 -21.88 17.03
C GLY A 96 23.40 -20.84 18.04
N ASP A 97 24.71 -20.67 18.18
CA ASP A 97 25.21 -19.91 19.33
C ASP A 97 25.10 -18.38 19.19
N LYS A 98 24.92 -17.81 17.98
CA LYS A 98 24.93 -16.33 17.79
C LYS A 98 24.17 -15.77 16.58
N LYS A 99 23.56 -16.58 15.70
CA LYS A 99 22.96 -16.03 14.46
C LYS A 99 21.53 -15.56 14.69
N LYS A 100 21.35 -14.25 14.87
CA LYS A 100 20.04 -13.61 14.79
C LYS A 100 19.52 -13.69 13.36
N THR A 101 18.36 -14.29 13.18
CA THR A 101 17.66 -14.37 11.90
C THR A 101 16.19 -14.06 12.11
N THR A 102 15.55 -13.49 11.09
CA THR A 102 14.11 -13.35 11.06
C THR A 102 13.59 -13.98 9.78
N PHE A 103 12.37 -14.49 9.84
CA PHE A 103 11.63 -14.83 8.65
C PHE A 103 11.20 -13.52 7.95
N HIS A 104 11.40 -13.44 6.63
CA HIS A 104 11.03 -12.28 5.82
C HIS A 104 10.20 -12.75 4.63
N ILE A 105 9.02 -12.16 4.46
CA ILE A 105 8.21 -12.31 3.25
C ILE A 105 8.13 -10.96 2.56
N LYS A 106 8.31 -10.99 1.25
CA LYS A 106 7.97 -9.90 0.36
C LYS A 106 6.97 -10.39 -0.68
N SER A 107 5.84 -9.70 -0.76
CA SER A 107 4.83 -9.95 -1.80
C SER A 107 4.60 -8.68 -2.60
N VAL A 108 4.57 -8.82 -3.92
CA VAL A 108 4.36 -7.71 -4.85
C VAL A 108 3.17 -8.03 -5.73
N ARG A 109 2.18 -7.13 -5.73
CA ARG A 109 1.02 -7.18 -6.61
C ARG A 109 1.04 -6.00 -7.55
N THR A 110 0.98 -6.30 -8.84
CA THR A 110 0.80 -5.32 -9.92
C THR A 110 -0.66 -5.30 -10.34
N ASN A 111 -1.28 -4.12 -10.31
CA ASN A 111 -2.68 -3.93 -10.71
C ASN A 111 -2.73 -2.99 -11.93
N PRO A 112 -3.23 -3.43 -13.10
CA PRO A 112 -3.36 -2.58 -14.27
C PRO A 112 -4.18 -1.31 -13.99
N ALA A 113 -3.67 -0.16 -14.43
CA ALA A 113 -4.30 1.14 -14.23
C ALA A 113 -3.69 2.19 -15.17
N GLU A 114 -4.52 2.99 -15.84
CA GLU A 114 -4.05 4.13 -16.64
C GLU A 114 -3.60 5.30 -15.75
N ILE A 115 -2.80 6.20 -16.31
CA ILE A 115 -2.40 7.46 -15.66
C ILE A 115 -3.64 8.23 -15.21
N GLY A 116 -3.62 8.71 -13.96
CA GLY A 116 -4.72 9.47 -13.37
C GLY A 116 -5.79 8.60 -12.69
N TYR A 117 -5.84 7.30 -12.98
CA TYR A 117 -6.77 6.41 -12.28
C TYR A 117 -6.30 6.18 -10.85
N ILE A 118 -7.23 6.32 -9.90
CA ILE A 118 -6.95 6.09 -8.47
C ILE A 118 -7.03 4.59 -8.14
N THR A 119 -7.84 3.82 -8.87
CA THR A 119 -8.07 2.39 -8.63
C THR A 119 -7.84 1.61 -9.91
N GLY A 120 -7.06 0.53 -9.82
CA GLY A 120 -6.85 -0.37 -10.94
C GLY A 120 -8.00 -1.37 -11.11
N THR A 121 -8.14 -1.91 -12.31
CA THR A 121 -9.31 -2.71 -12.74
C THR A 121 -9.45 -4.03 -11.96
N ALA A 122 -8.36 -4.59 -11.43
CA ALA A 122 -8.43 -5.84 -10.66
C ALA A 122 -9.27 -5.72 -9.38
N THR A 123 -9.46 -4.52 -8.84
CA THR A 123 -10.29 -4.30 -7.63
C THR A 123 -11.75 -4.70 -7.87
N LEU A 124 -12.28 -4.49 -9.09
CA LEU A 124 -13.62 -4.92 -9.45
C LEU A 124 -13.75 -6.45 -9.43
N LEU A 125 -12.74 -7.15 -9.97
CA LEU A 125 -12.72 -8.62 -10.00
C LEU A 125 -12.60 -9.19 -8.58
N SER A 126 -11.80 -8.59 -7.71
CA SER A 126 -11.72 -8.97 -6.30
C SER A 126 -13.07 -8.84 -5.60
N PHE A 127 -13.79 -7.75 -5.83
CA PHE A 127 -15.13 -7.55 -5.27
C PHE A 127 -16.13 -8.62 -5.71
N VAL A 128 -16.16 -8.96 -7.01
CA VAL A 128 -17.01 -10.03 -7.53
C VAL A 128 -16.65 -11.38 -6.91
N SER A 129 -15.35 -11.66 -6.73
CA SER A 129 -14.88 -12.85 -6.03
C SER A 129 -15.39 -12.89 -4.59
N SER A 130 -15.29 -11.78 -3.85
CA SER A 130 -15.78 -11.69 -2.47
C SER A 130 -17.29 -11.97 -2.37
N ILE A 131 -18.11 -11.47 -3.31
CA ILE A 131 -19.56 -11.78 -3.32
C ILE A 131 -19.81 -13.28 -3.50
N LYS A 132 -19.09 -13.93 -4.43
CA LYS A 132 -19.24 -15.37 -4.68
C LYS A 132 -18.88 -16.19 -3.44
N HIS A 133 -17.82 -15.81 -2.75
CA HIS A 133 -17.37 -16.49 -1.52
C HIS A 133 -18.27 -16.22 -0.32
N ALA A 134 -18.86 -15.01 -0.22
CA ALA A 134 -19.78 -14.69 0.88
C ALA A 134 -21.07 -15.55 0.88
N LYS A 135 -21.41 -16.18 -0.25
CA LYS A 135 -22.59 -17.04 -0.35
C LYS A 135 -22.48 -18.21 0.63
N GLY A 136 -23.41 -18.26 1.59
CA GLY A 136 -23.49 -19.33 2.59
C GLY A 136 -22.73 -19.05 3.89
N HIS A 137 -22.05 -17.91 4.00
CA HIS A 137 -21.43 -17.47 5.25
C HIS A 137 -22.44 -16.76 6.17
N THR A 138 -22.20 -16.85 7.48
CA THR A 138 -22.92 -16.07 8.50
C THR A 138 -22.47 -14.61 8.49
N ALA A 139 -23.21 -13.74 9.18
CA ALA A 139 -22.82 -12.34 9.37
C ALA A 139 -21.41 -12.24 10.00
N GLY A 140 -20.53 -11.42 9.44
CA GLY A 140 -19.16 -11.23 9.91
C GLY A 140 -18.21 -10.70 8.84
N ILE A 141 -16.96 -10.45 9.23
CA ILE A 141 -15.85 -10.17 8.30
C ILE A 141 -15.15 -11.49 8.01
N HIS A 142 -15.13 -11.87 6.73
CA HIS A 142 -14.47 -13.09 6.26
C HIS A 142 -13.27 -12.66 5.40
N VAL A 143 -12.07 -12.82 5.93
CA VAL A 143 -10.83 -12.54 5.19
C VAL A 143 -10.47 -13.82 4.43
N VAL A 144 -10.38 -13.71 3.11
CA VAL A 144 -10.11 -14.82 2.18
C VAL A 144 -8.79 -14.60 1.47
#